data_AF-A0A561CJT0-F1
#
_entry.id   AF-A0A561CJT0-F1
#
_cell.length_a   1.000
_cell.length_b   1.000
_cell.length_c   1.000
_cell.angle_alpha   90.00
_cell.angle_beta   90.00
_cell.angle_gamma   90.00
#
_symmetry.space_group_name_H-M   'P 1'
#
loop_
_entity.id
_entity.type
_entity.pdbx_description
1 polymer ?
#
loop_
_entity_poly.entity_id
_entity_poly.type
_entity_poly.pdbx_seq_one_letter_code
_entity_poly.pdbx_strand_id
1 'polypeptide(L)'
;MGAALLLAACGTFWMPAAAQGRSETYRCGNTYTDRPCEGGKQLALDDARTEADRRAADAATRRAEQRADQLERIRLSQEKEAYERSRRSAHDARQAAMAERRLASSEQLARARAQRLGAEPRKSSPRFSGAANDRPAAAQGNSRRKKRNDSGAG
;
A
#
# COMPACT_ATOMS: atom_id res chain seq x y z
N MET A 1 43.56 14.91 -31.89
CA MET A 1 42.95 15.52 -30.70
C MET A 1 42.93 14.45 -29.61
N GLY A 2 43.93 14.49 -28.74
CA GLY A 2 44.02 13.61 -27.58
C GLY A 2 43.87 14.45 -26.32
N ALA A 3 43.07 13.94 -25.39
CA ALA A 3 43.23 14.17 -23.95
C ALA A 3 42.28 13.19 -23.25
N ALA A 4 42.85 12.08 -22.79
CA ALA A 4 42.23 11.18 -21.83
C ALA A 4 42.02 11.94 -20.51
N LEU A 5 40.79 11.92 -19.99
CA LEU A 5 40.49 12.35 -18.65
C LEU A 5 40.76 11.19 -17.68
N LEU A 6 41.88 11.32 -16.97
CA LEU A 6 42.18 10.68 -15.69
C LEU A 6 41.08 11.00 -14.66
N LEU A 7 40.65 10.00 -13.88
CA LEU A 7 40.42 10.05 -12.42
C LEU A 7 39.43 8.94 -11.98
N ALA A 8 39.96 7.76 -11.66
CA ALA A 8 39.34 6.81 -10.73
C ALA A 8 40.31 5.67 -10.39
N ALA A 9 41.51 6.03 -9.92
CA ALA A 9 42.41 5.09 -9.24
C ALA A 9 42.47 5.48 -7.76
N CYS A 10 42.64 4.47 -6.90
CA CYS A 10 42.76 4.53 -5.42
C CYS A 10 41.45 4.32 -4.63
N GLY A 11 40.73 3.22 -4.90
CA GLY A 11 39.62 2.76 -4.04
C GLY A 11 39.71 1.31 -3.54
N THR A 12 40.73 0.55 -3.93
CA THR A 12 40.79 -0.90 -3.67
C THR A 12 42.21 -1.41 -3.41
N PHE A 13 42.82 -0.93 -2.32
CA PHE A 13 43.92 -1.69 -1.71
C PHE A 13 43.96 -1.46 -0.19
N TRP A 14 42.88 -1.83 0.49
CA TRP A 14 42.97 -2.24 1.89
C TRP A 14 43.06 -3.77 1.90
N MET A 15 44.24 -4.27 1.50
CA MET A 15 44.67 -5.57 1.96
C MET A 15 44.77 -5.45 3.49
N PRO A 16 44.06 -6.25 4.30
CA PRO A 16 44.51 -6.44 5.66
C PRO A 16 45.83 -7.21 5.51
N ALA A 17 46.95 -6.52 5.69
CA ALA A 17 48.21 -7.20 5.89
C ALA A 17 48.01 -8.06 7.14
N ALA A 18 47.81 -9.36 6.94
CA ALA A 18 47.89 -10.35 8.00
C ALA A 18 49.34 -10.36 8.47
N ALA A 19 49.70 -9.41 9.34
CA ALA A 19 50.92 -9.44 10.12
C ALA A 19 50.76 -10.55 11.17
N GLN A 20 50.81 -11.79 10.69
CA GLN A 20 51.02 -12.96 11.53
C GLN A 20 52.50 -13.00 11.89
N GLY A 21 52.86 -12.21 12.88
CA GLY A 21 54.21 -12.07 13.39
C GLY A 21 54.24 -10.83 14.26
N ARG A 22 54.66 -10.96 15.52
CA ARG A 22 54.74 -9.88 16.52
C ARG A 22 55.21 -8.58 15.86
N SER A 23 54.27 -7.70 15.53
CA SER A 23 54.57 -6.37 15.04
C SER A 23 54.96 -5.54 16.25
N GLU A 24 56.26 -5.28 16.39
CA GLU A 24 56.74 -4.37 17.41
C GLU A 24 56.27 -2.96 17.04
N THR A 25 55.24 -2.46 17.72
CA THR A 25 54.75 -1.10 17.53
C THR A 25 55.57 -0.16 18.41
N TYR A 26 56.05 0.93 17.83
CA TYR A 26 56.86 1.95 18.49
C TYR A 26 56.06 3.25 18.60
N ARG A 27 56.17 3.93 19.74
CA ARG A 27 55.65 5.29 19.92
C ARG A 27 56.77 6.31 19.74
N CYS A 28 56.67 7.08 18.67
CA CYS A 28 57.62 8.11 18.27
C CYS A 28 57.00 9.49 18.57
N GLY A 29 57.23 10.00 19.78
CA GLY A 29 56.57 11.23 20.22
C GLY A 29 55.04 11.08 20.28
N ASN A 30 54.33 11.71 19.33
CA ASN A 30 52.87 11.72 19.26
C ASN A 30 52.27 10.81 18.17
N THR A 31 53.10 10.03 17.49
CA THR A 31 52.67 9.09 16.45
C THR A 31 53.09 7.66 16.78
N TYR A 32 52.31 6.69 16.29
CA TYR A 32 52.60 5.27 16.38
C TYR A 32 53.12 4.78 15.02
N THR A 33 54.09 3.88 15.04
CA THR A 33 54.72 3.32 13.83
C THR A 33 55.17 1.89 14.09
N ASP A 34 55.22 1.08 13.03
CA ASP A 34 55.69 -0.31 13.09
C ASP A 34 57.18 -0.44 12.76
N ARG A 35 57.91 0.69 12.67
CA ARG A 35 59.36 0.77 12.48
C ARG A 35 60.03 1.44 13.67
N PRO A 36 61.21 0.97 14.11
CA PRO A 36 61.96 1.64 15.16
C PRO A 36 62.34 3.06 14.71
N CYS A 37 62.22 4.01 15.63
CA CYS A 37 62.56 5.41 15.40
C CYS A 37 63.49 5.91 16.52
N GLU A 38 64.27 6.93 16.22
CA GLU A 38 65.20 7.52 17.17
C GLU A 38 64.42 8.16 18.34
N GLY A 39 64.70 7.70 19.57
CA GLY A 39 63.97 8.11 20.77
C GLY A 39 62.57 7.48 20.93
N GLY A 40 62.17 6.56 20.06
CA GLY A 40 60.91 5.83 20.17
C GLY A 40 60.90 4.81 21.29
N LYS A 41 59.78 4.70 22.00
CA LYS A 41 59.57 3.59 22.96
C LYS A 41 58.86 2.44 22.28
N GLN A 42 59.45 1.26 22.32
CA GLN A 42 58.79 0.03 21.93
C GLN A 42 57.61 -0.24 22.88
N LEU A 43 56.45 -0.49 22.31
CA LEU A 43 55.27 -0.92 23.04
C LEU A 43 55.11 -2.42 22.85
N ALA A 44 55.17 -3.16 23.95
CA ALA A 44 54.80 -4.57 23.96
C ALA A 44 53.27 -4.67 23.86
N LEU A 45 52.76 -4.72 22.64
CA LEU A 45 51.36 -5.02 22.38
C LEU A 45 51.19 -6.54 22.32
N ASP A 46 50.70 -7.12 23.41
CA ASP A 46 50.36 -8.54 23.47
C ASP A 46 48.86 -8.71 23.18
N ASP A 47 48.46 -8.52 21.91
CA ASP A 47 47.10 -8.82 21.44
C ASP A 47 46.99 -10.29 20.99
N ALA A 48 47.36 -11.19 21.90
CA ALA A 48 47.17 -12.61 21.70
C ALA A 48 45.71 -12.95 21.99
N ARG A 49 44.84 -12.83 20.98
CA ARG A 49 43.44 -13.27 21.12
C ARG A 49 43.41 -14.72 21.58
N THR A 50 42.82 -14.96 22.74
CA THR A 50 42.78 -16.30 23.31
C THR A 50 41.70 -17.14 22.64
N GLU A 51 41.86 -18.46 22.72
CA GLU A 51 40.82 -19.40 22.29
C GLU A 51 39.50 -19.25 23.07
N ALA A 52 39.54 -18.68 24.28
CA ALA A 52 38.35 -18.32 25.02
C ALA A 52 37.63 -17.12 24.39
N ASP A 53 38.37 -16.08 23.98
CA ASP A 53 37.82 -14.89 23.33
C ASP A 53 37.19 -15.23 21.97
N ARG A 54 37.84 -16.10 21.20
CA ARG A 54 37.28 -16.61 19.93
C ARG A 54 35.94 -17.30 20.15
N ARG A 55 35.87 -18.24 21.10
CA ARG A 55 34.63 -18.97 21.42
C ARG A 55 33.53 -18.04 21.96
N ALA A 56 33.89 -17.04 22.74
CA ALA A 56 32.95 -16.04 23.25
C ALA A 56 32.39 -15.17 22.11
N ALA A 57 33.24 -14.73 21.18
CA ALA A 57 32.83 -13.98 19.99
C ALA A 57 31.89 -14.81 19.11
N ASP A 58 32.23 -16.07 18.81
CA ASP A 58 31.40 -16.96 18.00
C ASP A 58 30.04 -17.22 18.67
N ALA A 59 30.01 -17.39 19.99
CA ALA A 59 28.76 -17.54 20.74
C ALA A 59 27.91 -16.26 20.70
N ALA A 60 28.54 -15.08 20.74
CA ALA A 60 27.84 -13.81 20.60
C ALA A 60 27.25 -13.64 19.19
N THR A 61 28.01 -13.98 18.15
CA THR A 61 27.55 -13.96 16.75
C THR A 61 26.33 -14.85 16.55
N ARG A 62 26.38 -16.12 17.01
CA ARG A 62 25.23 -17.03 16.91
C ARG A 62 23.98 -16.50 17.59
N ARG A 63 24.13 -15.87 18.77
CA ARG A 63 23.00 -15.25 19.49
C ARG A 63 22.46 -14.03 18.74
N ALA A 64 23.33 -13.25 18.12
CA ALA A 64 22.94 -12.09 17.32
C ALA A 64 22.17 -12.51 16.06
N GLU A 65 22.63 -13.55 15.36
CA GLU A 65 21.94 -14.15 14.21
C GLU A 65 20.53 -14.63 14.60
N GLN A 66 20.43 -15.42 15.67
CA GLN A 66 19.12 -15.90 16.16
C GLN A 66 18.16 -14.77 16.51
N ARG A 67 18.68 -13.68 17.11
CA ARG A 67 17.88 -12.50 17.42
C ARG A 67 17.46 -11.75 16.15
N ALA A 68 18.34 -11.64 15.16
CA ALA A 68 18.02 -11.03 13.88
C ALA A 68 16.89 -11.80 13.17
N ASP A 69 16.98 -13.13 13.09
CA ASP A 69 15.95 -13.97 12.49
C ASP A 69 14.61 -13.84 13.23
N GLN A 70 14.65 -13.72 14.56
CA GLN A 70 13.44 -13.49 15.36
C GLN A 70 12.79 -12.15 15.01
N LEU A 71 13.59 -11.08 14.91
CA LEU A 71 13.09 -9.76 14.55
C LEU A 71 12.54 -9.73 13.12
N GLU A 72 13.16 -10.43 12.18
CA GLU A 72 12.65 -10.56 10.81
C GLU A 72 11.27 -11.24 10.79
N ARG A 73 11.12 -12.37 11.50
CA ARG A 73 9.82 -13.06 11.61
C ARG A 73 8.75 -12.16 12.20
N ILE A 74 9.08 -11.41 13.24
CA ILE A 74 8.16 -10.44 13.87
C ILE A 74 7.77 -9.38 12.84
N ARG A 75 8.73 -8.78 12.13
CA ARG A 75 8.47 -7.76 11.10
C ARG A 75 7.52 -8.28 10.03
N LEU A 76 7.80 -9.47 9.48
CA LEU A 76 6.97 -10.08 8.43
C LEU A 76 5.56 -10.39 8.94
N SER A 77 5.41 -10.83 10.18
CA SER A 77 4.09 -11.08 10.77
C SER A 77 3.27 -9.80 10.90
N GLN A 78 3.89 -8.71 11.38
CA GLN A 78 3.23 -7.41 11.54
C GLN A 78 2.86 -6.79 10.20
N GLU A 79 3.73 -6.89 9.19
CA GLU A 79 3.46 -6.42 7.84
C GLU A 79 2.29 -7.18 7.20
N LYS A 80 2.27 -8.51 7.37
CA LYS A 80 1.16 -9.34 6.88
C LYS A 80 -0.15 -8.96 7.56
N GLU A 81 -0.16 -8.78 8.87
CA GLU A 81 -1.37 -8.36 9.61
C GLU A 81 -1.84 -6.97 9.19
N ALA A 82 -0.93 -6.01 9.01
CA ALA A 82 -1.25 -4.68 8.52
C ALA A 82 -1.81 -4.71 7.09
N TYR A 83 -1.24 -5.53 6.21
CA TYR A 83 -1.72 -5.75 4.86
C TYR A 83 -3.12 -6.37 4.86
N GLU A 84 -3.35 -7.40 5.66
CA GLU A 84 -4.65 -8.06 5.77
C GLU A 84 -5.73 -7.12 6.31
N ARG A 85 -5.42 -6.31 7.33
CA ARG A 85 -6.35 -5.28 7.82
C ARG A 85 -6.70 -4.27 6.74
N SER A 86 -5.70 -3.77 6.02
CA SER A 86 -5.90 -2.82 4.91
C SER A 86 -6.72 -3.43 3.77
N ARG A 87 -6.49 -4.72 3.46
CA ARG A 87 -7.23 -5.43 2.42
C ARG A 87 -8.69 -5.62 2.79
N ARG A 88 -8.97 -6.00 4.05
CA ARG A 88 -10.34 -6.15 4.57
C ARG A 88 -11.07 -4.81 4.58
N SER A 89 -10.45 -3.75 5.12
CA SER A 89 -11.07 -2.42 5.14
C SER A 89 -11.37 -1.89 3.73
N ALA A 90 -10.46 -2.09 2.77
CA ALA A 90 -10.68 -1.72 1.38
C ALA A 90 -11.82 -2.50 0.73
N HIS A 91 -11.93 -3.79 1.03
CA HIS A 91 -13.04 -4.62 0.56
C HIS A 91 -14.38 -4.17 1.15
N ASP A 92 -14.42 -3.95 2.46
CA ASP A 92 -15.64 -3.54 3.17
C ASP A 92 -16.11 -2.16 2.71
N ALA A 93 -15.18 -1.22 2.48
CA ALA A 93 -15.48 0.09 1.90
C ALA A 93 -16.08 -0.03 0.49
N ARG A 94 -15.58 -0.95 -0.35
CA ARG A 94 -16.15 -1.21 -1.67
C ARG A 94 -17.56 -1.80 -1.57
N GLN A 95 -17.78 -2.73 -0.64
CA GLN A 95 -19.11 -3.30 -0.43
C GLN A 95 -20.11 -2.26 0.07
N ALA A 96 -19.72 -1.44 1.04
CA ALA A 96 -20.52 -0.34 1.55
C ALA A 96 -20.90 0.65 0.43
N ALA A 97 -19.93 1.08 -0.39
CA ALA A 97 -20.19 1.96 -1.52
C ALA A 97 -21.17 1.36 -2.54
N MET A 98 -21.10 0.05 -2.79
CA MET A 98 -22.05 -0.63 -3.67
C MET A 98 -23.44 -0.76 -3.05
N ALA A 99 -23.53 -1.00 -1.74
CA ALA A 99 -24.80 -1.02 -1.02
C ALA A 99 -25.46 0.37 -1.02
N GLU A 100 -24.71 1.43 -0.76
CA GLU A 100 -25.18 2.82 -0.84
C GLU A 100 -25.70 3.17 -2.23
N ARG A 101 -24.99 2.76 -3.30
CA ARG A 101 -25.47 2.95 -4.68
C ARG A 101 -26.78 2.24 -4.95
N ARG A 102 -26.96 1.01 -4.44
CA ARG A 102 -28.21 0.25 -4.58
C ARG A 102 -29.36 0.94 -3.84
N LEU A 103 -29.13 1.40 -2.62
CA LEU A 103 -30.11 2.14 -1.84
C LEU A 103 -30.50 3.44 -2.54
N ALA A 104 -29.53 4.25 -2.96
CA ALA A 104 -29.76 5.48 -3.70
C ALA A 104 -30.57 5.25 -5.00
N SER A 105 -30.26 4.19 -5.75
CA SER A 105 -31.03 3.82 -6.95
C SER A 105 -32.46 3.41 -6.60
N SER A 106 -32.66 2.63 -5.52
CA SER A 106 -34.00 2.23 -5.06
C SER A 106 -34.84 3.42 -4.61
N GLU A 107 -34.24 4.40 -3.93
CA GLU A 107 -34.90 5.64 -3.53
C GLU A 107 -35.29 6.48 -4.74
N GLN A 108 -34.42 6.59 -5.75
CA GLN A 108 -34.73 7.29 -7.00
C GLN A 108 -35.93 6.65 -7.71
N LEU A 109 -35.98 5.32 -7.79
CA LEU A 109 -37.11 4.59 -8.37
C LEU A 109 -38.40 4.80 -7.55
N ALA A 110 -38.31 4.78 -6.23
CA ALA A 110 -39.47 5.04 -5.35
C ALA A 110 -40.01 6.47 -5.54
N ARG A 111 -39.14 7.47 -5.59
CA ARG A 111 -39.52 8.87 -5.88
C ARG A 111 -40.16 9.00 -7.26
N ALA A 112 -39.59 8.36 -8.29
CA ALA A 112 -40.16 8.37 -9.63
C ALA A 112 -41.55 7.72 -9.68
N ARG A 113 -41.77 6.62 -8.94
CA ARG A 113 -43.10 5.99 -8.81
C ARG A 113 -44.09 6.90 -8.12
N ALA A 114 -43.70 7.53 -7.00
CA ALA A 114 -44.56 8.46 -6.28
C ALA A 114 -44.96 9.67 -7.16
N GLN A 115 -44.02 10.22 -7.94
CA GLN A 115 -44.31 11.29 -8.89
C GLN A 115 -45.30 10.85 -9.98
N ARG A 116 -45.15 9.63 -10.51
CA ARG A 116 -46.09 9.10 -11.53
C ARG A 116 -47.51 8.94 -10.99
N LEU A 117 -47.66 8.43 -9.76
CA LEU A 117 -48.96 8.28 -9.11
C LEU A 117 -49.61 9.64 -8.79
N GLY A 118 -48.82 10.65 -8.41
CA GLY A 118 -49.31 12.00 -8.17
C GLY A 118 -49.66 12.78 -9.45
N ALA A 119 -48.97 12.48 -10.56
CA ALA A 119 -49.20 13.11 -11.86
C ALA A 119 -50.35 12.46 -12.65
N GLU A 120 -50.83 11.29 -12.25
CA GLU A 120 -51.99 10.66 -12.89
C GLU A 120 -53.23 11.52 -12.61
N PRO A 121 -53.90 12.08 -13.64
CA PRO A 121 -55.03 12.95 -13.43
C PRO A 121 -56.13 12.15 -12.73
N ARG A 122 -56.48 12.55 -11.51
CA ARG A 122 -57.60 11.96 -10.77
C ARG A 122 -58.83 12.01 -11.68
N LYS A 123 -59.32 10.84 -12.10
CA LYS A 123 -60.61 10.74 -12.78
C LYS A 123 -61.63 11.40 -11.87
N SER A 124 -62.19 12.52 -12.32
CA SER A 124 -63.31 13.16 -11.63
C SER A 124 -64.37 12.08 -11.42
N SER A 125 -64.75 11.85 -10.17
CA SER A 125 -65.88 10.98 -9.85
C SER A 125 -67.05 11.37 -10.76
N PRO A 126 -67.80 10.41 -11.31
CA PRO A 126 -69.01 10.77 -12.04
C PRO A 126 -69.86 11.60 -11.08
N ARG A 127 -70.10 12.86 -11.42
CA ARG A 127 -71.06 13.67 -10.68
C ARG A 127 -72.38 12.91 -10.76
N PHE A 128 -72.96 12.59 -9.60
CA PHE A 128 -74.33 12.09 -9.52
C PHE A 128 -75.24 13.21 -10.03
N SER A 129 -75.55 13.19 -11.33
CA SER A 129 -76.56 14.05 -11.94
C SER A 129 -77.91 13.41 -11.71
N GLY A 130 -78.67 13.94 -10.76
CA GLY A 130 -80.09 13.64 -10.61
C GLY A 130 -80.81 13.91 -11.93
N ALA A 131 -81.62 12.93 -12.36
CA ALA A 131 -82.32 12.95 -13.63
C ALA A 131 -83.28 14.15 -13.75
N ALA A 132 -83.13 14.92 -14.81
CA ALA A 132 -84.21 15.70 -15.40
C ALA A 132 -84.07 15.66 -16.94
N ASN A 133 -84.92 14.80 -17.52
CA ASN A 133 -85.55 14.84 -18.85
C ASN A 133 -84.71 14.89 -20.14
N ASP A 134 -84.86 13.78 -20.88
CA ASP A 134 -85.17 13.64 -22.31
C ASP A 134 -84.21 14.08 -23.44
N ARG A 135 -83.82 13.02 -24.18
CA ARG A 135 -83.54 12.87 -25.63
C ARG A 135 -82.09 12.90 -26.16
N PRO A 136 -81.81 12.13 -27.25
CA PRO A 136 -80.50 11.51 -27.47
C PRO A 136 -79.71 12.07 -28.67
N ALA A 137 -78.51 11.51 -28.83
CA ALA A 137 -77.59 11.52 -29.98
C ALA A 137 -76.49 12.59 -29.98
N ALA A 138 -75.24 12.14 -29.80
CA ALA A 138 -74.32 11.96 -30.91
C ALA A 138 -72.93 11.50 -30.40
N ALA A 139 -72.41 10.48 -31.05
CA ALA A 139 -71.09 9.92 -30.85
C ALA A 139 -69.98 10.95 -31.14
N GLN A 140 -68.87 10.87 -30.41
CA GLN A 140 -67.55 11.22 -30.93
C GLN A 140 -66.45 10.56 -30.08
N GLY A 141 -66.03 9.38 -30.53
CA GLY A 141 -64.81 8.72 -30.06
C GLY A 141 -63.60 9.32 -30.74
N ASN A 142 -62.57 9.70 -29.97
CA ASN A 142 -61.27 10.10 -30.51
C ASN A 142 -60.25 8.98 -30.24
N SER A 143 -59.99 8.16 -31.26
CA SER A 143 -58.93 7.16 -31.25
C SER A 143 -57.60 7.79 -31.68
N ARG A 144 -56.79 8.27 -30.73
CA ARG A 144 -55.37 8.56 -31.00
C ARG A 144 -54.53 7.29 -30.87
N ARG A 145 -54.35 6.62 -32.01
CA ARG A 145 -53.42 5.49 -32.19
C ARG A 145 -51.98 6.02 -32.13
N LYS A 146 -51.28 5.83 -31.01
CA LYS A 146 -49.86 6.18 -30.88
C LYS A 146 -49.01 5.05 -31.49
N LYS A 147 -48.35 5.38 -32.61
CA LYS A 147 -47.38 4.55 -33.34
C LYS A 147 -46.22 4.19 -32.40
N ARG A 148 -46.03 2.90 -32.11
CA ARG A 148 -44.80 2.36 -31.53
C ARG A 148 -43.75 2.33 -32.65
N ASN A 149 -42.60 2.94 -32.40
CA ASN A 149 -41.43 2.76 -33.26
C ASN A 149 -40.61 1.62 -32.64
N ASP A 150 -40.62 0.48 -33.30
CA ASP A 150 -39.67 -0.60 -33.10
C ASP A 150 -38.34 -0.15 -33.70
N SER A 151 -37.35 0.15 -32.85
CA SER A 151 -35.96 0.22 -33.28
C SER A 151 -35.37 -1.15 -33.01
N GLY A 152 -35.33 -1.94 -34.08
CA GLY A 152 -34.84 -3.31 -34.11
C GLY A 152 -33.36 -3.42 -33.77
N ALA A 153 -33.06 -4.62 -33.27
CA ALA A 153 -31.73 -5.19 -33.20
C ALA A 153 -31.04 -5.21 -34.57
N GLY A 154 -29.74 -4.96 -34.56
CA GLY A 154 -28.80 -5.13 -35.65
C GLY A 154 -27.40 -4.97 -35.10
#